data_AF-A0A1H8YCQ9-F1
#
_entry.id   AF-A0A1H8YCQ9-F1
#
_cell.length_a   1.000
_cell.length_b   1.000
_cell.length_c   1.000
_cell.angle_alpha   90.00
_cell.angle_beta   90.00
_cell.angle_gamma   90.00
#
_symmetry.space_group_name_H-M   'P 1'
#
loop_
_entity.id
_entity.type
_entity.pdbx_description
1 polymer ?
#
loop_
_entity_poly.entity_id
_entity_poly.type
_entity_poly.pdbx_seq_one_letter_code
_entity_poly.pdbx_strand_id
1 'polypeptide(L)'
;MKILIMFLLITFAATGRVFAQIPAEWQAAAQVVIADLERDTPLAARPWTGAELTQGWHMARAWRKHNNGNVEIILAEYLTFVALCRQGCAGNTIEGKGYIAVAEQVKALKAQNGEAYGLATSAHAWLAALPDPTGAAAKNAAMWNKDLDMAAADFATSNLYALYWLLALARPTPTEQANTFARFAIFVQGKAWIGTRCLDISKVALVIGAPPRVETCK
;
A
#
# COMPACT_ATOMS: atom_id res chain seq x y z
N MET A 1 14.33 -53.67 6.11
CA MET A 1 14.26 -52.58 7.13
C MET A 1 14.92 -51.26 6.71
N LYS A 2 16.08 -51.24 6.03
CA LYS A 2 16.73 -49.97 5.60
C LYS A 2 15.97 -49.19 4.51
N ILE A 3 15.27 -49.88 3.61
CA ILE A 3 14.55 -49.24 2.49
C ILE A 3 13.27 -48.50 2.96
N LEU A 4 12.59 -49.00 4.00
CA LEU A 4 11.36 -48.39 4.52
C LEU A 4 11.63 -47.08 5.27
N ILE A 5 12.77 -46.97 5.95
CA ILE A 5 13.19 -45.76 6.69
C ILE A 5 13.54 -44.62 5.71
N MET A 6 14.06 -44.97 4.52
CA MET A 6 14.44 -44.00 3.50
C MET A 6 13.22 -43.31 2.86
N PHE A 7 12.10 -44.02 2.71
CA PHE A 7 10.85 -43.41 2.22
C PHE A 7 10.20 -42.47 3.24
N LEU A 8 10.28 -42.78 4.55
CA LEU A 8 9.76 -41.88 5.60
C LEU A 8 10.55 -40.56 5.68
N LEU A 9 11.86 -40.58 5.44
CA LEU A 9 12.71 -39.39 5.43
C LEU A 9 12.48 -38.50 4.20
N ILE A 10 12.15 -39.08 3.05
CA ILE A 10 11.85 -38.32 1.83
C ILE A 10 10.47 -37.64 1.91
N THR A 11 9.50 -38.23 2.62
CA THR A 11 8.19 -37.59 2.84
C THR A 11 8.24 -36.38 3.78
N PHE A 12 9.22 -36.30 4.70
CA PHE A 12 9.39 -35.11 5.57
C PHE A 12 10.26 -34.01 4.95
N ALA A 13 11.08 -34.34 3.94
CA ALA A 13 11.84 -33.35 3.17
C ALA A 13 10.96 -32.56 2.17
N ALA A 14 9.73 -33.01 1.94
CA ALA A 14 8.69 -32.31 1.18
C ALA A 14 7.76 -31.50 2.09
N THR A 15 8.29 -30.88 3.15
CA THR A 15 7.65 -29.69 3.74
C THR A 15 7.80 -28.55 2.73
N GLY A 16 6.97 -28.63 1.68
CA GLY A 16 6.79 -27.57 0.71
C GLY A 16 6.62 -26.27 1.47
N ARG A 17 7.33 -25.23 1.02
CA ARG A 17 7.21 -23.88 1.56
C ARG A 17 5.74 -23.61 1.79
N VAL A 18 5.31 -23.53 3.05
CA VAL A 18 3.96 -23.09 3.39
C VAL A 18 3.93 -21.62 3.00
N PHE A 19 3.53 -21.36 1.76
CA PHE A 19 3.28 -20.00 1.31
C PHE A 19 2.16 -19.48 2.18
N ALA A 20 2.46 -18.46 2.98
CA ALA A 20 1.45 -17.81 3.82
C ALA A 20 0.26 -17.45 2.93
N GLN A 21 -0.89 -18.04 3.23
CA GLN A 21 -2.13 -17.82 2.50
C GLN A 21 -2.56 -16.36 2.69
N ILE A 22 -3.09 -15.77 1.62
CA ILE A 22 -3.66 -14.41 1.68
C ILE A 22 -5.00 -14.52 2.40
N PRO A 23 -5.22 -13.79 3.51
CA PRO A 23 -6.52 -13.78 4.16
C PRO A 23 -7.64 -13.36 3.20
N ALA A 24 -8.78 -14.03 3.24
CA ALA A 24 -9.88 -13.78 2.29
C ALA A 24 -10.45 -12.36 2.44
N GLU A 25 -10.50 -11.86 3.66
CA GLU A 25 -10.95 -10.50 3.99
C GLU A 25 -9.98 -9.43 3.45
N TRP A 26 -8.69 -9.74 3.30
CA TRP A 26 -7.74 -8.85 2.65
C TRP A 26 -8.00 -8.77 1.15
N GLN A 27 -8.24 -9.91 0.49
CA GLN A 27 -8.58 -9.92 -0.94
C GLN A 27 -9.87 -9.15 -1.22
N ALA A 28 -10.90 -9.36 -0.40
CA ALA A 28 -12.16 -8.62 -0.50
C ALA A 28 -11.95 -7.12 -0.26
N ALA A 29 -11.15 -6.75 0.75
CA ALA A 29 -10.78 -5.37 1.02
C ALA A 29 -10.08 -4.72 -0.18
N ALA A 30 -9.11 -5.40 -0.79
CA ALA A 30 -8.39 -4.89 -1.95
C ALA A 30 -9.33 -4.67 -3.13
N GLN A 31 -10.19 -5.63 -3.44
CA GLN A 31 -11.16 -5.50 -4.53
C GLN A 31 -12.12 -4.34 -4.30
N VAL A 32 -12.66 -4.19 -3.08
CA VAL A 32 -13.60 -3.11 -2.76
C VAL A 32 -12.92 -1.73 -2.78
N VAL A 33 -11.81 -1.57 -2.07
CA VAL A 33 -11.14 -0.27 -1.93
C VAL A 33 -10.56 0.18 -3.27
N ILE A 34 -9.85 -0.71 -3.98
CA ILE A 34 -9.18 -0.35 -5.22
C ILE A 34 -10.19 -0.15 -6.35
N ALA A 35 -11.26 -0.95 -6.43
CA ALA A 35 -12.34 -0.68 -7.39
C ALA A 35 -12.99 0.68 -7.12
N ASP A 36 -13.16 1.07 -5.86
CA ASP A 36 -13.68 2.40 -5.53
C ASP A 36 -12.71 3.51 -5.98
N LEU A 37 -11.41 3.37 -5.73
CA LEU A 37 -10.38 4.32 -6.18
C LEU A 37 -10.30 4.43 -7.71
N GLU A 38 -10.54 3.33 -8.42
CA GLU A 38 -10.46 3.24 -9.88
C GLU A 38 -11.75 3.63 -10.59
N ARG A 39 -12.88 3.77 -9.87
CA ARG A 39 -14.25 3.92 -10.40
C ARG A 39 -14.36 4.89 -11.59
N ASP A 40 -13.70 6.04 -11.50
CA ASP A 40 -13.76 7.12 -12.49
C ASP A 40 -12.55 7.12 -13.45
N THR A 41 -11.91 5.96 -13.63
CA THR A 41 -10.71 5.79 -14.45
C THR A 41 -10.90 4.65 -15.46
N PRO A 42 -10.12 4.62 -16.56
CA PRO A 42 -10.13 3.49 -17.49
C PRO A 42 -9.82 2.13 -16.85
N LEU A 43 -9.13 2.11 -15.70
CA LEU A 43 -8.82 0.87 -14.98
C LEU A 43 -10.07 0.18 -14.40
N ALA A 44 -11.14 0.92 -14.08
CA ALA A 44 -12.36 0.31 -13.55
C ALA A 44 -13.01 -0.71 -14.50
N ALA A 45 -12.84 -0.52 -15.82
CA ALA A 45 -13.34 -1.46 -16.82
C ALA A 45 -12.50 -2.74 -16.92
N ARG A 46 -11.28 -2.75 -16.37
CA ARG A 46 -10.37 -3.90 -16.46
C ARG A 46 -10.71 -4.95 -15.40
N PRO A 47 -11.13 -6.17 -15.80
CA PRO A 47 -11.55 -7.18 -14.85
C PRO A 47 -10.42 -7.59 -13.90
N TRP A 48 -10.81 -8.01 -12.70
CA TRP A 48 -9.90 -8.65 -11.74
C TRP A 48 -9.60 -10.07 -12.21
N THR A 49 -8.31 -10.41 -12.29
CA THR A 49 -7.85 -11.74 -12.72
C THR A 49 -7.40 -12.59 -11.54
N GLY A 50 -7.26 -11.97 -10.36
CA GLY A 50 -6.66 -12.57 -9.17
C GLY A 50 -5.13 -12.53 -9.18
N ALA A 51 -4.49 -12.41 -10.35
CA ALA A 51 -3.04 -12.31 -10.45
C ALA A 51 -2.49 -11.09 -9.71
N GLU A 52 -3.16 -9.93 -9.83
CA GLU A 52 -2.81 -8.71 -9.10
C GLU A 52 -2.87 -8.87 -7.57
N LEU A 53 -3.80 -9.68 -7.06
CA LEU A 53 -3.94 -9.97 -5.63
C LEU A 53 -2.75 -10.79 -5.13
N THR A 54 -2.38 -11.84 -5.88
CA THR A 54 -1.25 -12.71 -5.53
C THR A 54 0.09 -12.02 -5.72
N GLN A 55 0.27 -11.28 -6.80
CA GLN A 55 1.50 -10.52 -7.06
C GLN A 55 1.70 -9.41 -6.03
N GLY A 56 0.64 -8.65 -5.72
CA GLY A 56 0.67 -7.64 -4.66
C GLY A 56 1.07 -8.23 -3.30
N TRP A 57 0.54 -9.40 -2.94
CA TRP A 57 0.95 -10.13 -1.72
C TRP A 57 2.44 -10.48 -1.71
N HIS A 58 2.94 -11.09 -2.78
CA HIS A 58 4.34 -11.48 -2.87
C HIS A 58 5.26 -10.27 -2.84
N MET A 59 4.87 -9.20 -3.53
CA MET A 59 5.64 -7.97 -3.60
C MET A 59 5.66 -7.24 -2.26
N ALA A 60 4.54 -7.17 -1.54
CA ALA A 60 4.47 -6.63 -0.18
C ALA A 60 5.42 -7.38 0.76
N ARG A 61 5.44 -8.72 0.69
CA ARG A 61 6.34 -9.54 1.52
C ARG A 61 7.80 -9.38 1.13
N ALA A 62 8.10 -9.26 -0.17
CA ALA A 62 9.46 -8.99 -0.65
C ALA A 62 9.94 -7.59 -0.22
N TRP A 63 9.07 -6.58 -0.32
CA TRP A 63 9.30 -5.23 0.17
C TRP A 63 9.60 -5.22 1.67
N ARG A 64 8.75 -5.89 2.46
CA ARG A 64 8.90 -5.99 3.91
C ARG A 64 10.20 -6.71 4.28
N LYS A 65 10.53 -7.80 3.58
CA LYS A 65 11.79 -8.54 3.81
C LYS A 65 13.01 -7.68 3.55
N HIS A 66 12.99 -6.88 2.48
CA HIS A 66 14.10 -6.00 2.14
C HIS A 66 14.28 -4.86 3.15
N ASN A 67 13.17 -4.27 3.61
CA ASN A 67 13.23 -3.09 4.48
C ASN A 67 13.35 -3.43 5.98
N ASN A 68 12.81 -4.57 6.43
CA ASN A 68 12.69 -4.93 7.85
C ASN A 68 13.30 -6.30 8.21
N GLY A 69 13.72 -7.10 7.22
CA GLY A 69 14.20 -8.47 7.46
C GLY A 69 13.11 -9.51 7.78
N ASN A 70 11.85 -9.11 7.94
CA ASN A 70 10.71 -10.00 8.18
C ASN A 70 9.73 -10.05 6.99
N VAL A 71 8.69 -10.87 7.06
CA VAL A 71 7.71 -11.06 5.97
C VAL A 71 6.26 -10.87 6.41
N GLU A 72 6.07 -10.45 7.66
CA GLU A 72 4.76 -10.09 8.20
C GLU A 72 4.40 -8.70 7.70
N ILE A 73 3.43 -8.65 6.81
CA ILE A 73 2.97 -7.41 6.20
C ILE A 73 1.73 -6.90 6.92
N ILE A 74 1.42 -5.62 6.74
CA ILE A 74 0.15 -5.02 7.17
C ILE A 74 -0.80 -4.88 5.98
N LEU A 75 -2.10 -4.70 6.26
CA LEU A 75 -3.11 -4.52 5.21
C LEU A 75 -2.76 -3.35 4.28
N ALA A 76 -2.21 -2.25 4.81
CA ALA A 76 -1.82 -1.10 4.00
C ALA A 76 -0.73 -1.42 2.96
N GLU A 77 0.25 -2.26 3.30
CA GLU A 77 1.25 -2.72 2.32
C GLU A 77 0.58 -3.59 1.27
N TYR A 78 -0.30 -4.51 1.68
CA TYR A 78 -1.03 -5.35 0.74
C TYR A 78 -1.85 -4.51 -0.25
N LEU A 79 -2.67 -3.56 0.23
CA LEU A 79 -3.46 -2.67 -0.60
C LEU A 79 -2.58 -1.84 -1.55
N THR A 80 -1.45 -1.33 -1.06
CA THR A 80 -0.48 -0.59 -1.87
C THR A 80 0.03 -1.41 -3.05
N PHE A 81 0.55 -2.60 -2.77
CA PHE A 81 1.20 -3.39 -3.81
C PHE A 81 0.18 -4.02 -4.76
N VAL A 82 -1.03 -4.34 -4.30
CA VAL A 82 -2.14 -4.70 -5.22
C VAL A 82 -2.51 -3.52 -6.10
N ALA A 83 -2.62 -2.29 -5.57
CA ALA A 83 -2.93 -1.10 -6.37
C ALA A 83 -1.84 -0.79 -7.40
N LEU A 84 -0.56 -0.99 -7.07
CA LEU A 84 0.54 -0.88 -8.03
C LEU A 84 0.48 -1.99 -9.09
N CYS A 85 0.21 -3.23 -8.71
CA CYS A 85 0.00 -4.32 -9.65
C CYS A 85 -1.24 -4.13 -10.53
N ARG A 86 -2.25 -3.42 -10.03
CA ARG A 86 -3.40 -2.95 -10.79
C ARG A 86 -3.05 -1.88 -11.84
N GLN A 87 -1.91 -1.21 -11.73
CA GLN A 87 -1.39 -0.31 -12.77
C GLN A 87 -0.42 -1.01 -13.71
N GLY A 88 0.11 -2.17 -13.29
CA GLY A 88 1.04 -2.99 -14.04
C GLY A 88 2.33 -3.18 -13.24
N CYS A 89 2.42 -4.27 -12.49
CA CYS A 89 3.67 -4.74 -11.91
C CYS A 89 4.16 -5.93 -12.77
N ALA A 90 5.29 -5.78 -13.44
CA ALA A 90 5.91 -6.89 -14.17
C ALA A 90 7.05 -7.42 -13.30
N GLY A 91 6.86 -8.58 -12.67
CA GLY A 91 7.80 -9.08 -11.66
C GLY A 91 7.89 -8.14 -10.45
N ASN A 92 9.02 -8.17 -9.74
CA ASN A 92 9.25 -7.34 -8.55
C ASN A 92 9.58 -5.88 -8.93
N THR A 93 8.69 -5.19 -9.66
CA THR A 93 8.87 -3.81 -10.12
C THR A 93 7.75 -2.87 -9.67
N ILE A 94 8.12 -1.63 -9.34
CA ILE A 94 7.23 -0.51 -9.02
C ILE A 94 7.40 0.51 -10.16
N GLU A 95 6.32 0.76 -10.92
CA GLU A 95 6.33 1.67 -12.08
C GLU A 95 7.51 1.42 -13.05
N GLY A 96 7.77 0.14 -13.35
CA GLY A 96 8.85 -0.27 -14.25
C GLY A 96 10.27 -0.26 -13.63
N LYS A 97 10.43 0.21 -12.39
CA LYS A 97 11.71 0.17 -11.66
C LYS A 97 11.78 -1.03 -10.72
N GLY A 98 12.94 -1.67 -10.59
CA GLY A 98 13.12 -2.77 -9.64
C GLY A 98 12.82 -2.34 -8.20
N TYR A 99 12.06 -3.14 -7.45
CA TYR A 99 11.57 -2.76 -6.11
C TYR A 99 12.68 -2.44 -5.12
N ILE A 100 13.85 -3.11 -5.22
CA ILE A 100 15.01 -2.84 -4.36
C ILE A 100 15.53 -1.42 -4.59
N ALA A 101 15.67 -1.00 -5.85
CA ALA A 101 16.14 0.35 -6.17
C ALA A 101 15.17 1.42 -5.67
N VAL A 102 13.86 1.16 -5.77
CA VAL A 102 12.84 2.05 -5.21
C VAL A 102 12.87 2.06 -3.68
N ALA A 103 13.12 0.91 -3.04
CA ALA A 103 13.27 0.84 -1.59
C ALA A 103 14.49 1.64 -1.10
N GLU A 104 15.61 1.62 -1.82
CA GLU A 104 16.76 2.48 -1.49
C GLU A 104 16.45 3.97 -1.66
N GLN A 105 15.66 4.36 -2.67
CA GLN A 105 15.16 5.75 -2.80
C GLN A 105 14.27 6.13 -1.61
N VAL A 106 13.41 5.21 -1.15
CA VAL A 106 12.59 5.41 0.06
C VAL A 106 13.47 5.64 1.28
N LYS A 107 14.50 4.81 1.51
CA LYS A 107 15.42 4.98 2.63
C LYS A 107 16.15 6.33 2.57
N ALA A 108 16.60 6.74 1.38
CA ALA A 108 17.24 8.03 1.20
C ALA A 108 16.29 9.20 1.52
N LEU A 109 15.04 9.13 1.04
CA LEU A 109 14.03 10.15 1.33
C LEU A 109 13.72 10.22 2.84
N LYS A 110 13.63 9.06 3.51
CA LYS A 110 13.45 9.00 4.97
C LYS A 110 14.59 9.66 5.73
N ALA A 111 15.83 9.33 5.40
CA ALA A 111 17.00 9.91 6.04
C ALA A 111 17.04 11.45 5.92
N GLN A 112 16.57 11.99 4.78
CA GLN A 112 16.50 13.44 4.55
C GLN A 112 15.39 14.15 5.33
N ASN A 113 14.36 13.42 5.77
CA ASN A 113 13.12 13.98 6.32
C ASN A 113 12.82 13.52 7.75
N GLY A 114 13.86 13.24 8.54
CA GLY A 114 13.72 12.91 9.97
C GLY A 114 13.32 11.46 10.23
N GLU A 115 13.72 10.54 9.35
CA GLU A 115 13.52 9.09 9.47
C GLU A 115 12.04 8.71 9.67
N ALA A 116 11.73 7.65 10.42
CA ALA A 116 10.37 7.15 10.56
C ALA A 116 9.41 8.18 11.19
N TYR A 117 9.86 8.90 12.22
CA TYR A 117 9.02 9.82 13.00
C TYR A 117 8.80 11.17 12.31
N GLY A 118 9.83 11.71 11.63
CA GLY A 118 9.74 13.00 10.94
C GLY A 118 9.11 12.93 9.55
N LEU A 119 9.13 11.77 8.91
CA LEU A 119 8.73 11.65 7.50
C LEU A 119 7.25 11.98 7.29
N ALA A 120 6.35 11.43 8.11
CA ALA A 120 4.92 11.66 7.91
C ALA A 120 4.57 13.14 8.07
N THR A 121 5.11 13.80 9.10
CA THR A 121 5.00 15.26 9.29
C THR A 121 5.53 16.02 8.08
N SER A 122 6.69 15.64 7.56
CA SER A 122 7.31 16.29 6.40
C SER A 122 6.48 16.11 5.12
N ALA A 123 5.95 14.90 4.91
CA ALA A 123 5.10 14.59 3.77
C ALA A 123 3.76 15.35 3.85
N HIS A 124 3.18 15.46 5.03
CA HIS A 124 1.94 16.22 5.23
C HIS A 124 2.17 17.72 5.05
N ALA A 125 3.29 18.26 5.56
CA ALA A 125 3.67 19.65 5.35
C ALA A 125 3.91 19.95 3.86
N TRP A 126 4.60 19.06 3.15
CA TRP A 126 4.76 19.15 1.70
C TRP A 126 3.41 19.15 0.98
N LEU A 127 2.50 18.22 1.33
CA LEU A 127 1.18 18.15 0.73
C LEU A 127 0.35 19.41 1.01
N ALA A 128 0.43 19.97 2.22
CA ALA A 128 -0.25 21.21 2.58
C ALA A 128 0.26 22.42 1.78
N ALA A 129 1.55 22.43 1.46
CA ALA A 129 2.20 23.49 0.69
C ALA A 129 2.04 23.33 -0.83
N LEU A 130 1.47 22.20 -1.28
CA LEU A 130 1.32 21.91 -2.70
C LEU A 130 0.32 22.89 -3.35
N PRO A 131 0.67 23.56 -4.46
CA PRO A 131 -0.23 24.49 -5.14
C PRO A 131 -1.29 23.74 -5.98
N ASP A 132 -2.10 22.90 -5.32
CA ASP A 132 -3.20 22.15 -5.91
C ASP A 132 -4.48 23.01 -5.98
N PRO A 133 -4.93 23.43 -7.18
CA PRO A 133 -6.09 24.30 -7.35
C PRO A 133 -7.42 23.68 -6.88
N THR A 134 -7.49 22.36 -6.67
CA THR A 134 -8.72 21.72 -6.16
C THR A 134 -8.90 21.90 -4.64
N GLY A 135 -7.83 22.25 -3.93
CA GLY A 135 -7.78 22.32 -2.47
C GLY A 135 -7.82 20.96 -1.78
N ALA A 136 -7.80 19.84 -2.51
CA ALA A 136 -7.82 18.51 -1.93
C ALA A 136 -6.55 18.22 -1.12
N ALA A 137 -5.39 18.67 -1.61
CA ALA A 137 -4.10 18.52 -0.92
C ALA A 137 -4.12 19.11 0.51
N ALA A 138 -4.51 20.39 0.65
CA ALA A 138 -4.60 21.07 1.94
C ALA A 138 -5.64 20.43 2.88
N LYS A 139 -6.80 20.02 2.36
CA LYS A 139 -7.83 19.32 3.15
C LYS A 139 -7.33 17.99 3.68
N ASN A 140 -6.63 17.21 2.84
CA ASN A 140 -6.01 15.95 3.23
C ASN A 140 -4.95 16.15 4.30
N ALA A 141 -4.02 17.08 4.10
CA ALA A 141 -2.98 17.37 5.08
C ALA A 141 -3.57 17.80 6.43
N ALA A 142 -4.60 18.67 6.43
CA ALA A 142 -5.28 19.09 7.65
C ALA A 142 -6.03 17.96 8.37
N MET A 143 -6.61 17.02 7.62
CA MET A 143 -7.28 15.84 8.16
C MET A 143 -6.28 14.94 8.89
N TRP A 144 -5.15 14.65 8.24
CA TRP A 144 -4.17 13.67 8.69
C TRP A 144 -3.21 14.18 9.76
N ASN A 145 -3.08 15.50 9.91
CA ASN A 145 -2.30 16.12 10.99
C ASN A 145 -2.81 15.70 12.39
N LYS A 146 -4.05 15.20 12.50
CA LYS A 146 -4.63 14.69 13.75
C LYS A 146 -4.18 13.27 14.11
N ASP A 147 -3.64 12.52 13.15
CA ASP A 147 -3.38 11.08 13.24
C ASP A 147 -1.87 10.73 13.28
N LEU A 148 -1.00 11.75 13.37
CA LEU A 148 0.46 11.61 13.29
C LEU A 148 1.09 10.88 14.51
N ASP A 149 0.43 10.86 15.67
CA ASP A 149 1.13 10.61 16.94
C ASP A 149 1.43 9.14 17.28
N MET A 150 0.85 8.14 16.59
CA MET A 150 1.13 6.72 16.93
C MET A 150 1.27 5.76 15.74
N ALA A 151 0.42 5.84 14.72
CA ALA A 151 0.44 4.88 13.61
C ALA A 151 1.52 5.18 12.55
N ALA A 152 1.88 6.45 12.38
CA ALA A 152 2.88 6.89 11.41
C ALA A 152 4.32 6.56 11.83
N ALA A 153 4.56 6.41 13.13
CA ALA A 153 5.84 6.03 13.73
C ALA A 153 6.24 4.57 13.45
N ASP A 154 5.30 3.71 13.05
CA ASP A 154 5.63 2.34 12.65
C ASP A 154 6.53 2.34 11.40
N PHE A 155 7.54 1.48 11.42
CA PHE A 155 8.53 1.42 10.35
C PHE A 155 7.88 1.08 8.99
N ALA A 156 6.83 0.25 8.98
CA ALA A 156 6.13 -0.08 7.74
C ALA A 156 5.39 1.12 7.18
N THR A 157 4.62 1.78 8.05
CA THR A 157 3.81 2.94 7.69
C THR A 157 4.68 4.08 7.17
N SER A 158 5.82 4.34 7.81
CA SER A 158 6.76 5.35 7.30
C SER A 158 7.36 4.98 5.93
N ASN A 159 7.69 3.71 5.66
CA ASN A 159 8.13 3.31 4.32
C ASN A 159 7.06 3.53 3.25
N LEU A 160 5.80 3.26 3.59
CA LEU A 160 4.67 3.52 2.71
C LEU A 160 4.51 5.02 2.44
N TYR A 161 4.56 5.88 3.46
CA TYR A 161 4.54 7.32 3.27
C TYR A 161 5.62 7.82 2.31
N ALA A 162 6.84 7.33 2.48
CA ALA A 162 7.96 7.72 1.61
C ALA A 162 7.73 7.20 0.19
N LEU A 163 7.24 5.97 0.02
CA LEU A 163 6.88 5.43 -1.28
C LEU A 163 5.81 6.28 -1.96
N TYR A 164 4.73 6.63 -1.24
CA TYR A 164 3.65 7.44 -1.78
C TYR A 164 4.14 8.83 -2.19
N TRP A 165 5.03 9.43 -1.38
CA TRP A 165 5.65 10.71 -1.68
C TRP A 165 6.50 10.63 -2.94
N LEU A 166 7.35 9.60 -3.09
CA LEU A 166 8.14 9.39 -4.30
C LEU A 166 7.27 9.21 -5.56
N LEU A 167 6.22 8.39 -5.47
CA LEU A 167 5.28 8.17 -6.56
C LEU A 167 4.55 9.45 -6.96
N ALA A 168 4.18 10.25 -5.95
CA ALA A 168 3.58 11.56 -6.16
C ALA A 168 4.56 12.51 -6.84
N LEU A 169 5.79 12.69 -6.32
CA LEU A 169 6.81 13.57 -6.92
C LEU A 169 7.13 13.24 -8.39
N ALA A 170 6.92 11.99 -8.81
CA ALA A 170 7.07 11.58 -10.21
C ALA A 170 5.97 12.10 -11.16
N ARG A 171 4.89 12.71 -10.64
CA ARG A 171 3.82 13.29 -11.46
C ARG A 171 4.16 14.73 -11.88
N PRO A 172 3.74 15.15 -13.09
CA PRO A 172 4.18 16.43 -13.66
C PRO A 172 3.43 17.65 -13.10
N THR A 173 2.20 17.50 -12.58
CA THR A 173 1.40 18.64 -12.08
C THR A 173 1.06 18.53 -10.60
N PRO A 174 0.91 19.64 -9.86
CA PRO A 174 0.49 19.63 -8.46
C PRO A 174 -0.81 18.84 -8.21
N THR A 175 -1.81 18.97 -9.08
CA THR A 175 -3.05 18.20 -8.95
C THR A 175 -2.82 16.69 -9.09
N GLU A 176 -1.98 16.24 -10.02
CA GLU A 176 -1.65 14.82 -10.16
C GLU A 176 -0.79 14.32 -9.00
N GLN A 177 0.14 15.13 -8.48
CA GLN A 177 0.94 14.83 -7.30
C GLN A 177 0.03 14.63 -6.07
N ALA A 178 -0.89 15.57 -5.81
CA ALA A 178 -1.86 15.48 -4.71
C ALA A 178 -2.76 14.26 -4.84
N ASN A 179 -3.33 14.03 -6.03
CA ASN A 179 -4.20 12.89 -6.28
C ASN A 179 -3.46 11.55 -6.11
N THR A 180 -2.22 11.47 -6.59
CA THR A 180 -1.41 10.25 -6.45
C THR A 180 -1.10 9.98 -5.00
N PHE A 181 -0.62 10.99 -4.25
CA PHE A 181 -0.33 10.83 -2.83
C PHE A 181 -1.59 10.39 -2.07
N ALA A 182 -2.71 11.07 -2.27
CA ALA A 182 -3.95 10.78 -1.55
C ALA A 182 -4.53 9.39 -1.84
N ARG A 183 -4.45 8.93 -3.10
CA ARG A 183 -4.92 7.59 -3.50
C ARG A 183 -4.22 6.46 -2.76
N PHE A 184 -2.94 6.62 -2.44
CA PHE A 184 -2.20 5.61 -1.68
C PHE A 184 -2.23 5.88 -0.17
N ALA A 185 -2.14 7.15 0.25
CA ALA A 185 -2.15 7.54 1.66
C ALA A 185 -3.46 7.15 2.38
N ILE A 186 -4.57 7.02 1.67
CA ILE A 186 -5.83 6.51 2.24
C ILE A 186 -5.67 5.12 2.88
N PHE A 187 -4.73 4.29 2.43
CA PHE A 187 -4.50 2.96 3.00
C PHE A 187 -3.94 2.98 4.42
N VAL A 188 -3.27 4.06 4.80
CA VAL A 188 -2.69 4.23 6.14
C VAL A 188 -3.51 5.18 7.00
N GLN A 189 -4.15 6.19 6.40
CA GLN A 189 -4.96 7.17 7.13
C GLN A 189 -6.45 6.83 7.25
N GLY A 190 -6.91 5.86 6.46
CA GLY A 190 -8.31 5.44 6.47
C GLY A 190 -9.28 6.43 5.83
N LYS A 191 -8.97 7.74 5.78
CA LYS A 191 -9.82 8.76 5.14
C LYS A 191 -9.03 9.67 4.22
N ALA A 192 -9.59 10.08 3.08
CA ALA A 192 -8.94 11.00 2.15
C ALA A 192 -9.94 11.67 1.19
N TRP A 193 -9.64 12.90 0.78
CA TRP A 193 -10.20 13.57 -0.38
C TRP A 193 -9.51 13.06 -1.66
N ILE A 194 -10.29 12.43 -2.54
CA ILE A 194 -9.88 11.90 -3.84
C ILE A 194 -10.72 12.58 -4.93
N GLY A 195 -10.08 13.41 -5.76
CA GLY A 195 -10.82 14.27 -6.68
C GLY A 195 -11.78 15.19 -5.91
N THR A 196 -13.08 15.07 -6.19
CA THR A 196 -14.13 15.89 -5.56
C THR A 196 -14.81 15.24 -4.35
N ARG A 197 -14.44 14.01 -3.99
CA ARG A 197 -15.11 13.22 -2.93
C ARG A 197 -14.18 12.92 -1.77
N CYS A 198 -14.75 12.80 -0.57
CA CYS A 198 -14.04 12.27 0.58
C CYS A 198 -14.44 10.81 0.81
N LEU A 199 -13.46 9.93 0.96
CA LEU A 199 -13.63 8.49 1.16
C LEU A 199 -13.17 8.10 2.56
N ASP A 200 -13.89 7.17 3.20
CA ASP A 200 -13.60 6.57 4.50
C ASP A 200 -13.59 5.04 4.37
N ILE A 201 -12.41 4.45 4.53
CA ILE A 201 -12.14 3.02 4.46
C ILE A 201 -11.80 2.41 5.84
N SER A 202 -11.91 3.18 6.93
CA SER A 202 -11.51 2.74 8.28
C SER A 202 -12.20 1.46 8.75
N LYS A 203 -13.36 1.12 8.17
CA LYS A 203 -14.15 -0.08 8.51
C LYS A 203 -13.77 -1.33 7.71
N VAL A 204 -12.91 -1.21 6.69
CA VAL A 204 -12.65 -2.29 5.72
C VAL A 204 -11.98 -3.52 6.36
N ALA A 205 -11.14 -3.34 7.38
CA ALA A 205 -10.48 -4.44 8.08
C ALA A 205 -11.30 -5.03 9.25
N LEU A 206 -12.42 -4.40 9.61
CA LEU A 206 -13.15 -4.70 10.85
C LEU A 206 -14.37 -5.60 10.64
N VAL A 207 -14.76 -5.85 9.38
CA VAL A 207 -15.99 -6.56 9.06
C VAL A 207 -15.69 -8.02 8.72
N ILE A 208 -15.74 -8.89 9.73
CA ILE A 208 -15.70 -10.34 9.54
C ILE A 208 -17.10 -10.81 9.14
N GLY A 209 -17.21 -11.55 8.04
CA GLY A 209 -18.46 -12.20 7.62
C GLY A 209 -19.46 -11.31 6.87
N ALA A 210 -19.10 -10.08 6.52
CA ALA A 210 -19.85 -9.26 5.56
C ALA A 210 -18.91 -8.53 4.59
N PRO A 211 -19.39 -8.16 3.38
CA PRO A 211 -18.55 -7.46 2.42
C PRO A 211 -18.03 -6.13 2.98
N PRO A 212 -16.74 -5.80 2.80
CA PRO A 212 -16.21 -4.51 3.22
C PRO A 212 -16.95 -3.38 2.47
N ARG A 213 -17.11 -2.23 3.14
CA ARG A 213 -17.78 -1.06 2.57
C ARG A 213 -16.89 0.16 2.69
N VAL A 214 -16.86 0.95 1.61
CA VAL A 214 -16.29 2.30 1.59
C VAL A 214 -17.43 3.29 1.81
N GLU A 215 -17.23 4.24 2.70
CA GLU A 215 -18.21 5.30 3.01
C GLU A 215 -17.71 6.66 2.53
N THR A 216 -18.61 7.63 2.41
CA THR A 216 -18.23 9.04 2.30
C THR A 216 -17.98 9.60 3.69
N CYS A 217 -16.98 10.46 3.85
CA CYS A 217 -16.70 11.11 5.12
C CYS A 217 -17.94 11.88 5.63
N LYS A 218 -18.22 11.76 6.93
CA LYS A 218 -19.23 12.56 7.64
C LYS A 218 -18.64 13.86 8.16
#